data_AF-A0A9P4GZU0-F1
#
_entry.id   AF-A0A9P4GZU0-F1
#
_cell.length_a   1.000
_cell.length_b   1.000
_cell.length_c   1.000
_cell.angle_alpha   90.00
_cell.angle_beta   90.00
_cell.angle_gamma   90.00
#
_symmetry.space_group_name_H-M   'P 1'
#
loop_
_entity.id
_entity.type
_entity.pdbx_description
1 polymer ?
#
loop_
_entity_poly.entity_id
_entity_poly.type
_entity_poly.pdbx_seq_one_letter_code
_entity_poly.pdbx_strand_id
1 'polypeptide(L)'
;MQQIARRKPMKNKGRNPPPRKTLRRERRAVERAFIAGACIAGSLSHNDCAQLFGPNVASESTITRTVQRVNERAMELNTTIIYPCCFEFPSNRGPARLLDDEQRARVVAITIASQQSREKESWQVIKDGDFVNARVPNSSVSLHENIMYDAGYARRGLGWKPTLSPEQKKERYEWALAHNPDKDEYSDGLRDFRYDHKDPCYTYFEETDAEKRLAEEALVKENAQRKRDDNILQGNLQYSQEAICALLA
;
A
#
# COMPACT_ATOMS: atom_id res chain seq x y z
N MET A 1 -22.65 -4.36 -20.46
CA MET A 1 -21.97 -3.52 -19.45
C MET A 1 -20.68 -4.21 -19.06
N GLN A 2 -19.53 -3.65 -19.44
CA GLN A 2 -18.21 -4.24 -19.18
C GLN A 2 -17.97 -4.27 -17.66
N GLN A 3 -17.76 -5.46 -17.10
CA GLN A 3 -17.39 -5.61 -15.69
C GLN A 3 -16.01 -5.00 -15.49
N ILE A 4 -15.97 -3.82 -14.89
CA ILE A 4 -14.74 -3.20 -14.43
C ILE A 4 -14.20 -4.08 -13.29
N ALA A 5 -13.11 -4.81 -13.53
CA ALA A 5 -12.36 -5.51 -12.50
C ALA A 5 -11.63 -4.48 -11.62
N ARG A 6 -12.39 -3.79 -10.76
CA ARG A 6 -11.85 -2.85 -9.77
C ARG A 6 -11.28 -3.61 -8.58
N ARG A 7 -10.25 -3.01 -7.97
CA ARG A 7 -9.59 -3.38 -6.70
C ARG A 7 -10.42 -4.37 -5.88
N LYS A 8 -9.87 -5.56 -5.58
CA LYS A 8 -10.28 -6.21 -4.34
C LYS A 8 -9.92 -5.20 -3.24
N PRO A 9 -10.90 -4.69 -2.50
CA PRO A 9 -10.64 -3.76 -1.43
C PRO A 9 -9.59 -4.41 -0.54
N MET A 10 -8.52 -3.67 -0.21
CA MET A 10 -7.48 -4.20 0.65
C MET A 10 -8.18 -4.90 1.82
N LYS A 11 -7.87 -6.19 2.02
CA LYS A 11 -8.09 -6.85 3.30
C LYS A 11 -7.12 -6.24 4.30
N ASN A 12 -7.12 -4.92 4.45
CA ASN A 12 -6.97 -4.35 5.76
C ASN A 12 -8.17 -4.90 6.49
N LYS A 13 -7.99 -6.04 7.19
CA LYS A 13 -8.75 -6.26 8.40
C LYS A 13 -8.75 -4.88 9.04
N GLY A 14 -9.93 -4.30 9.23
CA GLY A 14 -10.07 -3.17 10.12
C GLY A 14 -9.57 -3.69 11.46
N ARG A 15 -8.25 -3.72 11.65
CA ARG A 15 -7.65 -3.87 12.94
C ARG A 15 -8.14 -2.59 13.56
N ASN A 16 -9.23 -2.69 14.32
CA ASN A 16 -9.41 -1.82 15.47
C ASN A 16 -8.00 -1.63 16.01
N PRO A 17 -7.48 -0.39 16.02
CA PRO A 17 -6.11 -0.17 16.46
C PRO A 17 -6.03 -0.93 17.78
N PRO A 18 -5.16 -1.96 17.88
CA PRO A 18 -5.22 -2.88 18.99
C PRO A 18 -5.26 -2.03 20.25
N PRO A 19 -6.20 -2.30 21.19
CA PRO A 19 -6.34 -1.49 22.38
C PRO A 19 -4.94 -1.28 22.91
N ARG A 20 -4.55 0.00 23.02
CA ARG A 20 -3.14 0.31 23.21
C ARG A 20 -2.73 -0.35 24.52
N LYS A 21 -1.81 -1.31 24.44
CA LYS A 21 -1.29 -2.01 25.62
C LYS A 21 -0.71 -1.03 26.66
N THR A 22 -0.38 0.19 26.21
CA THR A 22 0.12 1.27 27.06
C THR A 22 -0.46 2.61 26.64
N LEU A 23 -0.56 3.57 27.57
CA LEU A 23 -0.89 4.97 27.28
C LEU A 23 0.19 5.70 26.46
N ARG A 24 1.33 5.04 26.19
CA ARG A 24 2.46 5.62 25.45
C ARG A 24 2.02 5.91 24.01
N ARG A 25 2.23 7.16 23.58
CA ARG A 25 1.97 7.62 22.22
C ARG A 25 3.13 8.46 21.72
N GLU A 26 3.32 8.46 20.40
CA GLU A 26 4.14 9.50 19.80
C GLU A 26 3.50 10.86 20.08
N ARG A 27 4.34 11.82 20.48
CA ARG A 27 3.90 13.19 20.74
C ARG A 27 3.41 13.81 19.44
N ARG A 28 2.42 14.70 19.52
CA ARG A 28 1.98 15.52 18.39
C ARG A 28 3.00 16.62 18.14
N ALA A 29 3.01 17.19 16.93
CA ALA A 29 3.89 18.32 16.60
C ALA A 29 3.71 19.49 17.59
N VAL A 30 2.47 19.79 17.96
CA VAL A 30 2.14 20.82 18.98
C VAL A 30 2.78 20.55 20.33
N GLU A 31 2.74 19.29 20.79
CA GLU A 31 3.34 18.91 22.09
C GLU A 31 4.86 19.02 22.06
N ARG A 32 5.47 18.72 20.91
CA ARG A 32 6.92 18.88 20.71
C ARG A 32 7.32 20.35 20.63
N ALA A 33 6.52 21.18 19.96
CA ALA A 33 6.70 22.62 19.91
C ALA A 33 6.63 23.24 21.29
N PHE A 34 5.65 22.83 22.11
CA PHE A 34 5.55 23.26 23.50
C PHE A 34 6.80 22.87 24.31
N ILE A 35 7.25 21.62 24.22
CA ILE A 35 8.44 21.15 24.95
C ILE A 35 9.69 21.93 24.54
N ALA A 36 9.93 22.06 23.23
CA ALA A 36 11.08 22.80 22.72
C ALA A 36 11.02 24.28 23.09
N GLY A 37 9.85 24.91 22.98
CA GLY A 37 9.64 26.30 23.40
C GLY A 37 9.89 26.49 24.89
N ALA A 38 9.34 25.62 25.74
CA ALA A 38 9.51 25.70 27.19
C ALA A 38 10.97 25.50 27.62
N CYS A 39 11.66 24.50 27.08
CA CYS A 39 13.03 24.18 27.48
C CYS A 39 14.08 25.09 26.84
N ILE A 40 13.92 25.46 25.55
CA ILE A 40 14.93 26.23 24.82
C ILE A 40 14.71 27.73 24.98
N ALA A 41 13.50 28.22 24.70
CA ALA A 41 13.20 29.64 24.78
C ALA A 41 12.80 30.08 26.20
N GLY A 42 12.11 29.22 26.93
CA GLY A 42 11.67 29.48 28.31
C GLY A 42 12.66 29.05 29.39
N SER A 43 13.79 28.42 29.02
CA SER A 43 14.83 27.91 29.95
C SER A 43 14.30 27.02 31.08
N LEU A 44 13.15 26.37 30.88
CA LEU A 44 12.58 25.46 31.86
C LEU A 44 13.45 24.19 31.95
N SER A 45 13.66 23.69 33.16
CA SER A 45 14.40 22.43 33.33
C SER A 45 13.64 21.27 32.69
N HIS A 46 14.36 20.26 32.20
CA HIS A 46 13.73 19.09 31.59
C HIS A 46 12.86 18.30 32.59
N ASN A 47 13.23 18.33 33.88
CA ASN A 47 12.47 17.70 34.96
C ASN A 47 11.15 18.45 35.22
N ASP A 48 11.18 19.78 35.33
CA ASP A 48 9.98 20.59 35.53
C ASP A 48 9.04 20.50 34.31
N CYS A 49 9.62 20.49 33.10
CA CYS A 49 8.85 20.26 31.88
C CYS A 49 8.15 18.89 31.89
N ALA A 50 8.80 17.84 32.41
CA ALA A 50 8.19 16.52 32.54
C ALA A 50 7.02 16.50 33.55
N GLN A 51 7.16 17.23 34.67
CA GLN A 51 6.10 17.35 35.69
C GLN A 51 4.80 17.94 35.12
N LEU A 52 4.89 18.87 34.15
CA LEU A 52 3.72 19.47 33.48
C LEU A 52 2.86 18.46 32.70
N PHE A 53 3.44 17.36 32.23
CA PHE A 53 2.69 16.32 31.49
C PHE A 53 2.19 15.18 32.40
N GLY A 54 2.72 15.06 33.62
CA GLY A 54 2.42 13.98 34.56
C GLY A 54 3.24 12.70 34.34
N PRO A 55 3.32 11.83 35.37
CA PRO A 55 4.32 10.75 35.47
C PRO A 55 4.20 9.66 34.39
N ASN A 56 3.03 9.52 33.77
CA ASN A 56 2.76 8.46 32.77
C ASN A 56 2.78 8.96 31.31
N VAL A 57 3.01 10.27 31.10
CA VAL A 57 2.91 10.91 29.78
C VAL A 57 4.28 11.37 29.29
N ALA A 58 5.13 11.89 30.17
CA ALA A 58 6.48 12.32 29.84
C ALA A 58 7.47 11.99 30.94
N SER A 59 8.53 11.25 30.62
CA SER A 59 9.72 11.22 31.47
C SER A 59 10.66 12.34 31.07
N GLU A 60 11.51 12.77 32.00
CA GLU A 60 12.63 13.69 31.73
C GLU A 60 13.47 13.21 30.53
N SER A 61 13.80 11.92 30.47
CA SER A 61 14.52 11.33 29.33
C SER A 61 13.78 11.46 28.00
N THR A 62 12.45 11.48 28.01
CA THR A 62 11.62 11.70 26.82
C THR A 62 11.65 13.18 26.41
N ILE A 63 11.63 14.09 27.38
CA ILE A 63 11.77 15.54 27.15
C ILE A 63 13.13 15.84 26.52
N THR A 64 14.21 15.36 27.13
CA THR A 64 15.59 15.54 26.64
C THR A 64 15.75 15.06 25.19
N ARG A 65 15.28 13.84 24.88
CA ARG A 65 15.32 13.31 23.50
C ARG A 65 14.49 14.13 22.52
N THR A 66 13.39 14.71 22.98
CA THR A 66 12.54 15.57 22.12
C THR A 66 13.27 16.86 21.78
N VAL A 67 13.86 17.53 22.79
CA VAL A 67 14.65 18.76 22.61
C VAL A 67 15.84 18.50 21.68
N GLN A 68 16.60 17.42 21.93
CA GLN A 68 17.74 17.05 21.09
C GLN A 68 17.35 16.85 19.63
N ARG A 69 16.30 16.06 19.36
CA ARG A 69 15.83 15.81 17.98
C ARG A 69 15.33 17.06 17.27
N VAL A 70 14.70 17.99 17.99
CA VAL A 70 14.28 19.28 17.40
C VAL A 70 15.50 20.09 16.99
N ASN A 71 16.55 20.14 17.83
CA ASN A 71 17.79 20.84 17.51
C ASN A 71 18.52 20.18 16.33
N GLU A 72 18.66 18.86 16.33
CA GLU A 72 19.24 18.10 15.20
C GLU A 72 18.51 18.42 13.88
N ARG A 73 17.19 18.39 13.91
CA ARG A 73 16.37 18.68 12.72
C ARG A 73 16.44 20.15 12.29
N ALA A 74 16.52 21.08 13.24
CA ALA A 74 16.72 22.49 12.93
C ALA A 74 18.08 22.73 12.24
N MET A 75 19.13 22.02 12.68
CA MET A 75 20.44 22.02 12.03
C MET A 75 20.38 21.38 10.64
N GLU A 76 19.75 20.21 10.49
CA GLU A 76 19.59 19.52 9.19
C GLU A 76 18.87 20.38 8.15
N LEU A 77 17.82 21.09 8.58
CA LEU A 77 17.03 21.94 7.69
C LEU A 77 17.63 23.35 7.53
N ASN A 78 18.73 23.66 8.24
CA ASN A 78 19.32 25.00 8.33
C ASN A 78 18.29 26.08 8.67
N THR A 79 17.43 25.82 9.67
CA THR A 79 16.38 26.75 10.13
C THR A 79 16.43 26.94 11.64
N THR A 80 15.68 27.91 12.14
CA THR A 80 15.49 28.10 13.57
C THR A 80 14.29 27.29 14.08
N ILE A 81 14.35 26.86 15.35
CA ILE A 81 13.31 26.11 16.07
C ILE A 81 11.93 26.80 16.19
N ILE A 82 11.71 27.90 15.48
CA ILE A 82 10.43 28.62 15.39
C ILE A 82 9.54 27.96 14.34
N TYR A 83 10.14 27.34 13.32
CA TYR A 83 9.38 26.84 12.18
C TYR A 83 8.69 25.49 12.46
N PRO A 84 7.42 25.32 12.04
CA PRO A 84 6.67 24.07 12.25
C PRO A 84 7.38 22.81 11.76
N CYS A 85 8.17 22.91 10.68
CA CYS A 85 8.90 21.79 10.08
C CYS A 85 9.90 21.12 11.04
N CYS A 86 10.41 21.84 12.06
CA CYS A 86 11.28 21.29 13.11
C CYS A 86 10.55 20.32 14.05
N PHE A 87 9.22 20.36 14.08
CA PHE A 87 8.39 19.54 14.96
C PHE A 87 7.66 18.42 14.24
N GLU A 88 7.81 18.28 12.93
CA GLU A 88 7.15 17.24 12.14
C GLU A 88 8.06 16.03 11.99
N PHE A 89 8.08 15.14 12.97
CA PHE A 89 8.85 13.90 12.82
C PHE A 89 8.12 12.90 11.92
N PRO A 90 8.76 12.39 10.86
CA PRO A 90 8.20 11.28 10.12
C PRO A 90 8.07 10.09 11.08
N SER A 91 6.93 9.41 11.01
CA SER A 91 6.73 8.16 11.74
C SER A 91 7.67 7.11 11.14
N ASN A 92 8.74 6.75 11.86
CA ASN A 92 9.59 5.61 11.51
C ASN A 92 8.90 4.25 11.79
N ARG A 93 7.58 4.24 12.04
CA ARG A 93 6.82 3.00 12.19
C ARG A 93 6.53 2.40 10.83
N GLY A 94 7.04 1.19 10.65
CA GLY A 94 6.80 0.36 9.48
C GLY A 94 8.11 -0.09 8.85
N PRO A 95 8.08 -1.15 8.03
CA PRO A 95 9.23 -1.50 7.20
C PRO A 95 9.54 -0.33 6.25
N ALA A 96 10.83 -0.12 5.98
CA ALA A 96 11.26 0.82 4.95
C ALA A 96 10.57 0.47 3.61
N ARG A 97 10.23 1.50 2.82
CA ARG A 97 9.69 1.27 1.48
C ARG A 97 10.73 0.48 0.67
N LEU A 98 10.28 -0.57 -0.02
CA LEU A 98 11.17 -1.40 -0.84
C LEU A 98 11.75 -0.63 -2.03
N LEU A 99 10.99 0.34 -2.55
CA LEU A 99 11.38 1.20 -3.66
C LEU A 99 11.27 2.66 -3.23
N ASP A 100 12.28 3.45 -3.60
CA ASP A 100 12.25 4.90 -3.45
C ASP A 100 11.32 5.58 -4.47
N ASP A 101 11.07 6.87 -4.31
CA ASP A 101 10.12 7.59 -5.16
C ASP A 101 10.60 7.70 -6.62
N GLU A 102 11.91 7.71 -6.86
CA GLU A 102 12.50 7.76 -8.20
C GLU A 102 12.32 6.42 -8.93
N GLN A 103 12.58 5.31 -8.25
CA GLN A 103 12.36 3.95 -8.73
C GLN A 103 10.88 3.71 -9.04
N ARG A 104 9.97 4.20 -8.19
CA ARG A 104 8.53 4.13 -8.44
C ARG A 104 8.14 4.90 -9.69
N ALA A 105 8.70 6.09 -9.91
CA ALA A 105 8.47 6.85 -11.13
C ALA A 105 8.98 6.11 -12.37
N ARG A 106 10.14 5.44 -12.28
CA ARG A 106 10.67 4.59 -13.37
C ARG A 106 9.75 3.41 -13.69
N VAL A 107 9.18 2.75 -12.67
CA VAL A 107 8.19 1.68 -12.89
C VAL A 107 7.02 2.19 -13.71
N VAL A 108 6.47 3.36 -13.37
CA VAL A 108 5.37 3.97 -14.13
C VAL A 108 5.81 4.25 -15.55
N ALA A 109 6.95 4.92 -15.74
CA ALA A 109 7.49 5.27 -17.06
C ALA A 109 7.65 4.05 -17.98
N ILE A 110 8.25 2.97 -17.49
CA ILE A 110 8.44 1.71 -18.23
C ILE A 110 7.09 1.12 -18.64
N THR A 111 6.14 1.11 -17.72
CA THR A 111 4.82 0.50 -17.91
C THR A 111 4.01 1.25 -18.95
N ILE A 112 4.10 2.59 -18.98
CA ILE A 112 3.33 3.43 -19.91
C ILE A 112 4.07 3.75 -21.21
N ALA A 113 5.34 3.36 -21.35
CA ALA A 113 6.23 3.73 -22.44
C ALA A 113 5.71 3.37 -23.83
N SER A 114 5.10 2.19 -23.98
CA SER A 114 4.58 1.69 -25.25
C SER A 114 3.24 0.97 -25.05
N GLN A 115 2.47 0.80 -26.13
CA GLN A 115 1.25 -0.01 -26.09
C GLN A 115 1.55 -1.45 -25.64
N GLN A 116 2.63 -2.04 -26.17
CA GLN A 116 3.07 -3.38 -25.78
C GLN A 116 3.38 -3.46 -24.28
N SER A 117 4.07 -2.46 -23.72
CA SER A 117 4.38 -2.37 -22.29
C SER A 117 3.11 -2.25 -21.43
N ARG A 118 2.12 -1.49 -21.90
CA ARG A 118 0.85 -1.29 -21.18
C ARG A 118 -0.04 -2.53 -21.19
N GLU A 119 0.06 -3.36 -22.23
CA GLU A 119 -0.71 -4.59 -22.40
C GLU A 119 -0.04 -5.81 -21.74
N LYS A 120 1.26 -5.73 -21.42
CA LYS A 120 1.93 -6.79 -20.65
C LYS A 120 1.24 -7.00 -19.31
N GLU A 121 1.03 -8.26 -18.97
CA GLU A 121 0.51 -8.60 -17.65
C GLU A 121 1.60 -8.36 -16.59
N SER A 122 1.19 -7.90 -15.41
CA SER A 122 2.14 -7.55 -14.34
C SER A 122 3.10 -8.67 -13.94
N TRP A 123 2.69 -9.95 -14.06
CA TRP A 123 3.60 -11.08 -13.84
C TRP A 123 4.61 -11.28 -14.98
N GLN A 124 4.23 -10.93 -16.22
CA GLN A 124 5.13 -11.01 -17.39
C GLN A 124 6.25 -9.98 -17.25
N VAL A 125 5.92 -8.74 -16.89
CA VAL A 125 6.91 -7.67 -16.69
C VAL A 125 7.96 -8.05 -15.65
N ILE A 126 7.54 -8.75 -14.59
CA ILE A 126 8.44 -9.26 -13.54
C ILE A 126 9.26 -10.46 -14.03
N LYS A 127 8.65 -11.40 -14.75
CA LYS A 127 9.31 -12.59 -15.29
C LYS A 127 10.37 -12.22 -16.35
N ASP A 128 10.03 -11.29 -17.23
CA ASP A 128 10.90 -10.81 -18.31
C ASP A 128 12.04 -9.92 -17.78
N GLY A 129 11.95 -9.48 -16.52
CA GLY A 129 12.97 -8.66 -15.89
C GLY A 129 13.03 -7.23 -16.40
N ASP A 130 11.93 -6.71 -16.97
CA ASP A 130 11.87 -5.36 -17.56
C ASP A 130 12.33 -4.27 -16.58
N PHE A 131 11.97 -4.40 -15.29
CA PHE A 131 12.38 -3.50 -14.23
C PHE A 131 13.87 -3.63 -13.87
N VAL A 132 14.38 -4.86 -13.79
CA VAL A 132 15.78 -5.15 -13.48
C VAL A 132 16.69 -4.56 -14.55
N ASN A 133 16.31 -4.72 -15.82
CA ASN A 133 17.01 -4.14 -16.98
C ASN A 133 17.05 -2.60 -16.91
N ALA A 134 16.05 -1.98 -16.29
CA ALA A 134 15.96 -0.54 -16.09
C ALA A 134 16.55 -0.03 -14.75
N ARG A 135 17.35 -0.86 -14.05
CA ARG A 135 17.96 -0.57 -12.74
C ARG A 135 16.94 -0.35 -11.61
N VAL A 136 15.75 -0.92 -11.73
CA VAL A 136 14.77 -0.99 -10.65
C VAL A 136 14.87 -2.37 -10.00
N PRO A 137 15.02 -2.46 -8.67
CA PRO A 137 15.03 -3.75 -7.98
C PRO A 137 13.81 -4.60 -8.31
N ASN A 138 14.01 -5.92 -8.33
CA ASN A 138 12.89 -6.84 -8.56
C ASN A 138 11.83 -6.66 -7.45
N SER A 139 10.55 -6.72 -7.83
CA SER A 139 9.42 -6.45 -6.95
C SER A 139 8.30 -7.45 -7.17
N SER A 140 7.37 -7.54 -6.22
CA SER A 140 6.20 -8.40 -6.36
C SER A 140 5.18 -7.79 -7.33
N VAL A 141 4.36 -8.65 -7.95
CA VAL A 141 3.23 -8.24 -8.82
C VAL A 141 2.38 -7.19 -8.12
N SER A 142 2.03 -7.45 -6.87
CA SER A 142 1.21 -6.54 -6.06
C SER A 142 1.87 -5.18 -5.82
N LEU A 143 3.20 -5.12 -5.65
CA LEU A 143 3.89 -3.84 -5.47
C LEU A 143 3.85 -3.01 -6.75
N HIS A 144 4.13 -3.64 -7.89
CA HIS A 144 4.04 -2.98 -9.19
C HIS A 144 2.61 -2.46 -9.46
N GLU A 145 1.58 -3.28 -9.25
CA GLU A 145 0.18 -2.85 -9.43
C GLU A 145 -0.17 -1.69 -8.49
N ASN A 146 0.25 -1.74 -7.22
CA ASN A 146 0.04 -0.63 -6.28
C ASN A 146 0.71 0.66 -6.71
N ILE A 147 1.91 0.58 -7.30
CA ILE A 147 2.61 1.76 -7.83
C ILE A 147 1.81 2.40 -8.97
N MET A 148 1.26 1.58 -9.87
CA MET A 148 0.42 2.07 -10.96
C MET A 148 -0.87 2.72 -10.44
N TYR A 149 -1.54 2.10 -9.46
CA TYR A 149 -2.74 2.69 -8.84
C TYR A 149 -2.44 4.00 -8.12
N ASP A 150 -1.34 4.07 -7.35
CA ASP A 150 -0.93 5.30 -6.66
C ASP A 150 -0.58 6.42 -7.65
N ALA A 151 -0.11 6.07 -8.85
CA ALA A 151 0.14 7.00 -9.95
C ALA A 151 -1.15 7.39 -10.73
N GLY A 152 -2.32 6.89 -10.31
CA GLY A 152 -3.60 7.19 -10.94
C GLY A 152 -3.91 6.38 -12.19
N TYR A 153 -3.27 5.22 -12.37
CA TYR A 153 -3.58 4.30 -13.45
C TYR A 153 -4.42 3.12 -12.97
N ALA A 154 -5.53 2.85 -13.65
CA ALA A 154 -6.36 1.68 -13.42
C ALA A 154 -6.14 0.63 -14.50
N ARG A 155 -6.14 -0.64 -14.09
CA ARG A 155 -6.08 -1.78 -15.00
C ARG A 155 -7.50 -2.09 -15.49
N ARG A 156 -7.75 -1.98 -16.80
CA ARG A 156 -9.06 -2.26 -17.42
C ARG A 156 -8.95 -3.43 -18.37
N GLY A 157 -9.94 -4.33 -18.33
CA GLY A 157 -10.12 -5.33 -19.37
C GLY A 157 -10.72 -4.67 -20.61
N LEU A 158 -9.93 -4.46 -21.67
CA LEU A 158 -10.40 -3.81 -22.91
C LEU A 158 -11.25 -4.73 -23.80
N GLY A 159 -11.37 -6.00 -23.41
CA GLY A 159 -11.97 -7.04 -24.22
C GLY A 159 -11.02 -8.22 -24.37
N TRP A 160 -11.31 -9.06 -25.35
CA TRP A 160 -10.54 -10.26 -25.65
C TRP A 160 -9.18 -9.90 -26.26
N LYS A 161 -8.11 -10.62 -25.89
CA LYS A 161 -6.79 -10.51 -26.55
C LYS A 161 -6.95 -10.50 -28.09
N PRO A 162 -6.25 -9.61 -28.81
CA PRO A 162 -6.24 -9.63 -30.27
C PRO A 162 -5.79 -11.01 -30.77
N THR A 163 -6.28 -11.41 -31.95
CA THR A 163 -5.85 -12.67 -32.56
C THR A 163 -4.36 -12.61 -32.83
N LEU A 164 -3.61 -13.61 -32.35
CA LEU A 164 -2.16 -13.70 -32.58
C LEU A 164 -1.86 -13.66 -34.08
N SER A 165 -0.82 -12.93 -34.46
CA SER A 165 -0.32 -12.96 -35.85
C SER A 165 0.21 -14.37 -36.18
N PRO A 166 0.28 -14.75 -37.47
CA PRO A 166 0.85 -16.04 -37.87
C PRO A 166 2.27 -16.26 -37.33
N GLU A 167 3.07 -15.21 -37.26
CA GLU A 167 4.44 -15.23 -36.72
C GLU A 167 4.45 -15.50 -35.20
N GLN A 168 3.61 -14.80 -34.43
CA GLN A 168 3.49 -15.01 -32.99
C GLN A 168 2.96 -16.42 -32.64
N LYS A 169 2.09 -16.97 -33.49
CA LYS A 169 1.64 -18.37 -33.36
C LYS A 169 2.81 -19.33 -33.55
N LYS A 170 3.67 -19.07 -34.52
CA LYS A 170 4.85 -19.89 -34.82
C LYS A 170 5.88 -19.84 -33.68
N GLU A 171 6.22 -18.65 -33.17
CA GLU A 171 7.14 -18.50 -32.04
C GLU A 171 6.65 -19.24 -30.78
N ARG A 172 5.34 -19.14 -30.48
CA ARG A 172 4.74 -19.84 -29.35
C ARG A 172 4.73 -21.35 -29.52
N TYR A 173 4.50 -21.83 -30.74
CA TYR A 173 4.55 -23.25 -31.09
C TYR A 173 5.96 -23.81 -30.92
N GLU A 174 6.98 -23.12 -31.42
CA GLU A 174 8.39 -23.50 -31.24
C GLU A 174 8.79 -23.50 -29.76
N TRP A 175 8.33 -22.53 -28.98
CA TRP A 175 8.55 -22.51 -27.53
C TRP A 175 7.87 -23.69 -26.82
N ALA A 176 6.64 -24.02 -27.20
CA ALA A 176 5.88 -25.12 -26.61
C ALA A 176 6.55 -26.47 -26.87
N LEU A 177 6.98 -26.73 -28.11
CA LEU A 177 7.77 -27.92 -28.49
C LEU A 177 9.06 -28.05 -27.67
N ALA A 178 9.76 -26.93 -27.44
CA ALA A 178 11.00 -26.93 -26.69
C ALA A 178 10.81 -27.21 -25.17
N HIS A 179 9.63 -26.93 -24.62
CA HIS A 179 9.39 -27.00 -23.16
C HIS A 179 8.40 -28.09 -22.73
N ASN A 180 7.57 -28.62 -23.65
CA ASN A 180 6.66 -29.73 -23.42
C ASN A 180 6.68 -30.72 -24.60
N PRO A 181 7.83 -31.37 -24.89
CA PRO A 181 7.97 -32.28 -26.03
C PRO A 181 7.07 -33.53 -25.97
N ASP A 182 6.44 -33.76 -24.83
CA ASP A 182 5.61 -34.91 -24.46
C ASP A 182 4.09 -34.67 -24.62
N LYS A 183 3.66 -33.47 -25.02
CA LYS A 183 2.22 -33.08 -25.08
C LYS A 183 1.63 -32.92 -26.47
N ASP A 184 2.39 -33.17 -27.53
CA ASP A 184 1.94 -32.89 -28.90
C ASP A 184 1.41 -34.15 -29.61
N GLU A 185 0.26 -34.64 -29.17
CA GLU A 185 -0.67 -35.31 -30.08
C GLU A 185 -1.69 -34.28 -30.55
N TYR A 186 -1.69 -34.04 -31.86
CA TYR A 186 -2.66 -33.18 -32.55
C TYR A 186 -4.00 -33.93 -32.56
N SER A 187 -5.04 -33.38 -31.91
CA SER A 187 -6.32 -34.01 -31.51
C SER A 187 -6.19 -34.79 -30.20
N ASP A 188 -6.85 -34.36 -29.11
CA ASP A 188 -8.15 -34.91 -28.71
C ASP A 188 -8.98 -33.99 -27.79
N GLY A 189 -8.85 -32.66 -27.90
CA GLY A 189 -9.74 -31.70 -27.20
C GLY A 189 -9.72 -31.75 -25.65
N LEU A 190 -8.89 -32.60 -25.05
CA LEU A 190 -8.76 -32.79 -23.60
C LEU A 190 -7.37 -32.40 -23.08
N ARG A 191 -6.43 -32.07 -23.96
CA ARG A 191 -5.05 -31.66 -23.63
C ARG A 191 -4.58 -30.43 -24.41
N ASP A 192 -5.50 -29.62 -24.91
CA ASP A 192 -5.17 -28.44 -25.69
C ASP A 192 -4.37 -27.42 -24.86
N PHE A 193 -3.09 -27.29 -25.19
CA PHE A 193 -2.37 -26.05 -24.99
C PHE A 193 -3.17 -24.99 -25.76
N ARG A 194 -3.93 -24.15 -25.04
CA ARG A 194 -4.88 -23.22 -25.67
C ARG A 194 -4.12 -22.07 -26.33
N TYR A 195 -3.59 -22.32 -27.53
CA TYR A 195 -2.89 -21.34 -28.37
C TYR A 195 -3.72 -20.07 -28.60
N ASP A 196 -5.04 -20.24 -28.63
CA ASP A 196 -6.02 -19.18 -28.84
C ASP A 196 -6.80 -18.81 -27.56
N HIS A 197 -6.27 -19.09 -26.35
CA HIS A 197 -6.94 -18.63 -25.13
C HIS A 197 -6.92 -17.10 -25.09
N LYS A 198 -8.06 -16.53 -25.47
CA LYS A 198 -8.36 -15.11 -25.35
C LYS A 198 -8.53 -14.83 -23.86
N ASP A 199 -7.46 -14.61 -23.11
CA ASP A 199 -7.65 -13.99 -21.80
C ASP A 199 -8.09 -12.54 -22.01
N PRO A 200 -8.80 -11.93 -21.04
CA PRO A 200 -9.04 -10.50 -21.08
C PRO A 200 -7.70 -9.76 -21.19
N CYS A 201 -7.54 -8.90 -22.19
CA CYS A 201 -6.39 -8.02 -22.26
C CYS A 201 -6.57 -6.91 -21.23
N TYR A 202 -5.67 -6.85 -20.26
CA TYR A 202 -5.73 -5.88 -19.18
C TYR A 202 -4.68 -4.79 -19.39
N THR A 203 -5.14 -3.58 -19.70
CA THR A 203 -4.27 -2.44 -20.00
C THR A 203 -4.42 -1.35 -18.94
N TYR A 204 -3.32 -0.66 -18.62
CA TYR A 204 -3.37 0.49 -17.73
C TYR A 204 -3.88 1.75 -18.43
N PHE A 205 -4.85 2.43 -17.82
CA PHE A 205 -5.42 3.69 -18.26
C PHE A 205 -5.39 4.72 -17.15
N GLU A 206 -5.24 5.99 -17.51
CA GLU A 206 -5.42 7.09 -16.56
C GLU A 206 -6.86 7.08 -16.03
N GLU A 207 -6.98 7.17 -14.70
CA GLU A 207 -8.25 7.32 -14.02
C GLU A 207 -8.78 8.74 -14.21
N THR A 208 -10.02 8.85 -14.68
CA THR A 208 -10.72 10.13 -14.73
C THR A 208 -11.12 10.57 -13.32
N ASP A 209 -11.27 11.88 -13.08
CA ASP A 209 -11.66 12.40 -11.76
C ASP A 209 -13.03 11.87 -11.30
N ALA A 210 -13.96 11.65 -12.24
CA ALA A 210 -15.24 11.03 -11.96
C ALA A 210 -15.08 9.60 -11.44
N GLU A 211 -14.15 8.83 -12.03
CA GLU A 211 -13.86 7.47 -11.61
C GLU A 211 -13.21 7.41 -10.23
N LYS A 212 -12.31 8.35 -9.92
CA LYS A 212 -11.69 8.50 -8.60
C LYS A 212 -12.75 8.76 -7.53
N ARG A 213 -13.65 9.72 -7.77
CA ARG A 213 -14.77 10.01 -6.84
C ARG A 213 -15.67 8.80 -6.62
N LEU A 214 -16.06 8.11 -7.70
CA LEU A 214 -16.86 6.88 -7.60
C LEU A 214 -16.13 5.78 -6.81
N ALA A 215 -14.81 5.67 -6.96
CA ALA A 215 -14.01 4.70 -6.21
C ALA A 215 -13.93 5.06 -4.71
N GLU A 216 -13.74 6.34 -4.39
CA GLU A 216 -13.78 6.83 -3.00
C GLU A 216 -15.14 6.59 -2.35
N GLU A 217 -16.23 6.92 -3.05
CA GLU A 217 -17.59 6.68 -2.57
C GLU A 217 -17.87 5.18 -2.33
N ALA A 218 -17.44 4.32 -3.26
CA ALA A 218 -17.57 2.87 -3.10
C ALA A 218 -16.77 2.36 -1.88
N LEU A 219 -15.55 2.86 -1.68
CA LEU A 219 -14.71 2.52 -0.55
C LEU A 219 -15.30 3.01 0.78
N VAL A 220 -15.91 4.19 0.80
CA VAL A 220 -16.65 4.71 1.97
C VAL A 220 -17.86 3.83 2.29
N LYS A 221 -18.67 3.46 1.29
CA LYS A 221 -19.83 2.57 1.46
C LYS A 221 -19.43 1.20 1.98
N GLU A 222 -18.37 0.62 1.43
CA GLU A 222 -17.88 -0.67 1.87
C GLU A 222 -17.33 -0.62 3.30
N ASN A 223 -16.55 0.41 3.64
CA ASN A 223 -16.07 0.62 5.01
C ASN A 223 -17.22 0.81 6.00
N ALA A 224 -18.29 1.51 5.59
CA ALA A 224 -19.49 1.66 6.40
C ALA A 224 -20.21 0.32 6.62
N GLN A 225 -20.31 -0.52 5.59
CA GLN A 225 -20.91 -1.84 5.70
C GLN A 225 -20.09 -2.73 6.63
N ARG A 226 -18.76 -2.76 6.47
CA ARG A 226 -17.87 -3.52 7.36
C ARG A 226 -18.00 -3.10 8.82
N LYS A 227 -18.11 -1.80 9.11
CA LYS A 227 -18.36 -1.31 10.48
C LYS A 227 -19.67 -1.85 11.06
N ARG A 228 -20.72 -1.96 10.25
CA ARG A 228 -21.99 -2.56 10.70
C ARG A 228 -21.81 -4.03 11.01
N ASP A 229 -21.16 -4.77 10.12
CA ASP A 229 -20.92 -6.21 10.28
C ASP A 229 -20.05 -6.50 11.51
N ASP A 230 -19.00 -5.70 11.76
CA ASP A 230 -18.14 -5.80 12.94
C ASP A 230 -18.91 -5.51 14.24
N ASN A 231 -19.80 -4.50 14.25
CA ASN A 231 -20.63 -4.20 15.41
C ASN A 231 -21.62 -5.33 15.71
N ILE A 232 -22.21 -5.96 14.68
CA ILE A 232 -23.10 -7.12 14.83
C ILE A 232 -22.33 -8.30 15.43
N LEU A 233 -21.12 -8.58 14.93
CA LEU A 233 -20.26 -9.64 15.45
C LEU A 233 -19.88 -9.42 16.91
N GLN A 234 -19.56 -8.18 17.30
CA GLN A 234 -19.23 -7.84 18.70
C GLN A 234 -20.43 -7.99 19.64
N GLY A 235 -21.62 -7.52 19.23
CA GLY A 235 -22.84 -7.68 20.03
C GLY A 235 -23.20 -9.14 20.28
N ASN A 236 -23.04 -10.00 19.27
CA ASN A 236 -23.31 -11.44 19.39
C ASN A 236 -22.30 -12.15 20.31
N LEU A 237 -21.03 -11.74 20.27
CA LEU A 237 -19.98 -12.24 21.17
C LEU A 237 -20.29 -11.90 22.63
N GLN A 238 -20.78 -10.68 22.88
CA GLN A 238 -21.11 -10.22 24.23
C GLN A 238 -22.33 -10.96 24.80
N TYR A 239 -23.39 -11.14 24.01
CA TYR A 239 -24.55 -11.97 24.37
C TYR A 239 -24.16 -13.42 24.67
N SER A 240 -23.24 -14.00 23.89
CA SER A 240 -22.77 -15.37 24.11
C SER A 240 -21.97 -15.52 25.41
N GLN A 241 -21.15 -14.53 25.77
CA GLN A 241 -20.40 -14.52 27.03
C GLN A 241 -21.32 -14.35 28.23
N GLU A 242 -22.31 -13.47 28.14
CA GLU A 242 -23.31 -13.28 29.20
C GLU A 242 -24.18 -14.54 29.41
N ALA A 243 -24.58 -15.20 28.33
CA ALA A 243 -25.33 -16.47 28.41
C ALA A 243 -24.50 -17.62 29.02
N ILE A 244 -23.20 -17.69 28.71
CA ILE A 244 -22.29 -18.68 29.31
C ILE A 244 -22.07 -18.38 30.80
N CYS A 245 -21.91 -17.11 31.19
CA CYS A 245 -21.78 -16.72 32.59
C CYS A 245 -23.06 -17.00 33.39
N ALA A 246 -24.25 -16.85 32.80
CA ALA A 246 -25.52 -17.16 33.44
C ALA A 246 -25.79 -18.67 33.62
N LEU A 247 -25.17 -19.52 32.81
CA LEU A 247 -25.26 -20.99 32.93
C LEU A 247 -24.26 -21.59 33.93
N LEU A 248 -23.24 -20.83 34.33
CA LEU A 248 -22.19 -21.25 35.27
C LEU A 248 -22.38 -20.68 36.69
N ALA A 249 -23.44 -19.91 36.92
CA ALA A 249 -23.86 -19.38 38.22
C ALA A 249 -25.01 -20.21 38.80
#